data_AF-A0A7L3VS23-F1
#
_entry.id   AF-A0A7L3VS23-F1
#
_cell.length_a   1.000
_cell.length_b   1.000
_cell.length_c   1.000
_cell.angle_alpha   90.00
_cell.angle_beta   90.00
_cell.angle_gamma   90.00
#
_symmetry.space_group_name_H-M   'P 1'
#
loop_
_entity.id
_entity.type
_entity.pdbx_description
1 polymer ?
#
loop_
_entity_poly.entity_id
_entity_poly.type
_entity_poly.pdbx_seq_one_letter_code
_entity_poly.pdbx_strand_id
1 'polypeptide(L)'
;MKLLENSSFEAINSQLTVETGDAHIIGRIESYSCKLAGIDKQLFKQFCQEGQPHALEALSPPQSSGLSPGRQGEGPLSDTCSRKTLFYLIATLNEAFRPDYDFSAAKSHEFSREPSLNWVINAVNCSLFSAVREDFKALKPLLWDAVDEEICLAECDIYRY
;
A
#
# COMPACT_ATOMS: atom_id res chain seq x y z
N MET A 1 -9.95 1.69 -10.68
CA MET A 1 -9.39 2.89 -10.02
C MET A 1 -8.90 3.86 -11.08
N LYS A 2 -8.82 5.18 -10.81
CA LYS A 2 -8.28 6.13 -11.80
C LYS A 2 -6.98 6.74 -11.30
N LEU A 3 -5.90 6.54 -12.05
CA LEU A 3 -4.59 7.18 -11.84
C LEU A 3 -4.74 8.71 -11.90
N LEU A 4 -4.11 9.38 -10.95
CA LEU A 4 -4.02 10.84 -10.87
C LEU A 4 -2.60 11.26 -11.28
N GLU A 5 -2.52 12.28 -12.14
CA GLU A 5 -1.25 12.87 -12.55
C GLU A 5 -0.69 13.72 -11.40
N ASN A 6 0.56 13.46 -11.03
CA ASN A 6 1.29 14.22 -10.02
C ASN A 6 2.75 14.34 -10.46
N SER A 7 3.16 15.56 -10.83
CA SER A 7 4.51 15.83 -11.35
C SER A 7 5.61 15.61 -10.31
N SER A 8 5.32 15.80 -9.02
CA SER A 8 6.25 15.49 -7.94
C SER A 8 6.52 13.98 -7.88
N PHE A 9 5.48 13.15 -8.03
CA PHE A 9 5.61 11.70 -8.09
C PHE A 9 6.37 11.24 -9.33
N GLU A 10 6.17 11.85 -10.49
CA GLU A 10 6.98 11.57 -11.70
C GLU A 10 8.47 11.84 -11.47
N ALA A 11 8.81 12.96 -10.84
CA ALA A 11 10.19 13.33 -10.52
C ALA A 11 10.82 12.39 -9.47
N ILE A 12 10.04 11.93 -8.50
CA ILE A 12 10.46 10.95 -7.49
C ILE A 12 10.67 9.57 -8.12
N ASN A 13 9.75 9.11 -8.97
CA ASN A 13 9.83 7.82 -9.65
C ASN A 13 11.10 7.68 -10.50
N SER A 14 11.52 8.77 -11.14
CA SER A 14 12.77 8.82 -11.91
C SER A 14 14.02 8.57 -11.05
N GLN A 15 13.94 8.78 -9.74
CA GLN A 15 15.03 8.57 -8.77
C GLN A 15 14.88 7.26 -7.96
N LEU A 16 13.71 6.61 -8.02
CA LEU A 16 13.45 5.34 -7.33
C LEU A 16 13.87 4.10 -8.15
N THR A 17 14.49 4.31 -9.31
CA THR A 17 15.06 3.23 -10.12
C THR A 17 16.56 3.16 -9.86
N VAL A 18 17.02 2.06 -9.25
CA VAL A 18 18.42 1.85 -8.89
C VAL A 18 18.96 0.62 -9.60
N GLU A 19 20.02 0.83 -10.36
CA GLU A 19 20.88 -0.23 -10.88
C GLU A 19 22.12 -0.36 -9.99
N THR A 20 22.17 -1.43 -9.20
CA THR A 20 23.39 -1.93 -8.58
C THR A 20 23.92 -3.07 -9.42
N GLY A 21 25.24 -3.24 -9.54
CA GLY A 21 25.87 -4.06 -10.59
C GLY A 21 25.24 -5.41 -10.94
N ASP A 22 24.63 -6.10 -9.98
CA ASP A 22 23.92 -7.38 -10.12
C ASP A 22 22.41 -7.33 -9.81
N ALA A 23 21.85 -6.19 -9.40
CA ALA A 23 20.45 -6.04 -9.01
C ALA A 23 19.83 -4.73 -9.53
N HIS A 24 18.64 -4.85 -10.10
CA HIS A 24 17.82 -3.73 -10.53
C HIS A 24 16.60 -3.61 -9.62
N ILE A 25 16.51 -2.51 -8.87
CA ILE A 25 15.39 -2.21 -7.98
C ILE A 25 14.58 -1.09 -8.63
N ILE A 26 13.31 -1.38 -8.90
CA ILE A 26 12.36 -0.40 -9.42
C ILE A 26 11.36 -0.10 -8.32
N GLY A 27 11.43 1.10 -7.75
CA GLY A 27 10.38 1.66 -6.92
C GLY A 27 9.47 2.57 -7.74
N ARG A 28 8.18 2.60 -7.39
CA ARG A 28 7.21 3.52 -7.98
C ARG A 28 6.21 3.99 -6.93
N ILE A 29 5.82 5.25 -7.01
CA ILE A 29 4.75 5.87 -6.25
C ILE A 29 3.71 6.45 -7.21
N GLU A 30 2.43 6.20 -6.92
CA GLU A 30 1.29 6.56 -7.74
C GLU A 30 0.12 6.99 -6.85
N SER A 31 -0.68 7.94 -7.33
CA SER A 31 -1.91 8.38 -6.68
C SER A 31 -3.13 7.90 -7.47
N TYR A 32 -4.15 7.40 -6.76
CA TYR A 32 -5.36 6.88 -7.38
C TYR A 32 -6.62 7.43 -6.69
N SER A 33 -7.57 7.90 -7.50
CA SER A 33 -8.90 8.22 -6.98
C SER A 33 -9.77 6.97 -6.82
N CYS A 34 -10.37 6.81 -5.64
CA CYS A 34 -11.25 5.69 -5.28
C CYS A 34 -12.69 5.80 -5.84
N LYS A 35 -12.86 6.51 -6.97
CA LYS A 35 -14.18 6.76 -7.55
C LYS A 35 -14.68 5.52 -8.26
N LEU A 36 -15.74 4.90 -7.73
CA LEU A 36 -16.47 3.83 -8.41
C LEU A 36 -17.16 4.38 -9.65
N ALA A 37 -16.57 4.19 -10.82
CA ALA A 37 -17.10 4.62 -12.11
C ALA A 37 -16.95 3.50 -13.16
N GLY A 38 -17.83 3.51 -14.17
CA GLY A 38 -17.76 2.54 -15.26
C GLY A 38 -17.75 1.08 -14.77
N ILE A 39 -16.76 0.31 -15.22
CA ILE A 39 -16.59 -1.11 -14.92
C ILE A 39 -16.35 -1.38 -13.44
N ASP A 40 -15.74 -0.45 -12.69
CA ASP A 40 -15.49 -0.60 -11.25
C ASP A 40 -16.80 -0.78 -10.47
N LYS A 41 -17.91 -0.15 -10.91
CA LYS A 41 -19.23 -0.34 -10.28
C LYS A 41 -19.75 -1.77 -10.44
N GLN A 42 -19.49 -2.39 -11.59
CA GLN A 42 -19.92 -3.76 -11.86
C GLN A 42 -19.07 -4.75 -11.06
N LEU A 43 -17.74 -4.56 -11.08
CA LEU A 43 -16.79 -5.36 -10.30
C LEU A 43 -17.09 -5.27 -8.80
N PHE A 44 -17.37 -4.07 -8.29
CA PHE A 44 -17.74 -3.90 -6.88
C PHE A 44 -19.04 -4.63 -6.51
N LYS A 45 -20.05 -4.60 -7.38
CA LYS A 45 -21.30 -5.35 -7.16
C LYS A 45 -21.06 -6.86 -7.13
N GLN A 46 -20.22 -7.37 -8.04
CA GLN A 46 -19.86 -8.79 -8.07
C GLN A 46 -19.08 -9.18 -6.80
N PHE A 47 -18.12 -8.36 -6.39
CA PHE A 47 -17.36 -8.55 -5.16
C PHE A 47 -18.25 -8.58 -3.90
N CYS A 48 -19.33 -7.79 -3.88
CA CYS A 48 -20.27 -7.76 -2.77
C CYS A 48 -21.34 -8.87 -2.82
N GLN A 49 -21.31 -9.80 -3.78
CA GLN A 49 -22.25 -10.94 -3.77
C GLN A 49 -22.01 -11.86 -2.56
N GLU A 50 -20.77 -11.91 -2.07
CA GLU A 50 -20.40 -12.72 -0.90
C GLU A 50 -20.63 -12.00 0.44
N GLY A 51 -21.06 -10.72 0.45
CA GLY A 51 -21.27 -9.97 1.68
C GLY A 51 -21.53 -8.46 1.50
N GLN A 52 -22.09 -7.81 2.52
CA GLN A 52 -22.42 -6.39 2.44
C GLN A 52 -21.18 -5.48 2.41
N PRO A 53 -21.21 -4.31 1.73
CA PRO A 53 -20.09 -3.37 1.63
C PRO A 53 -19.44 -2.94 2.96
N HIS A 54 -20.26 -2.81 4.00
CA HIS A 54 -19.84 -2.37 5.33
C HIS A 54 -19.48 -3.53 6.26
N ALA A 55 -19.64 -4.77 5.80
CA ALA A 55 -19.19 -5.93 6.56
C ALA A 55 -17.68 -5.84 6.78
N LEU A 56 -17.24 -6.20 7.98
CA LEU A 56 -15.84 -6.18 8.37
C LEU A 56 -15.22 -7.53 8.06
N GLU A 57 -14.04 -7.49 7.45
CA GLU A 57 -13.21 -8.65 7.16
C GLU A 57 -11.97 -8.61 8.06
N ALA A 58 -11.60 -9.76 8.62
CA ALA A 58 -10.38 -9.93 9.39
C ALA A 58 -9.15 -9.85 8.46
N LEU A 59 -8.16 -9.04 8.86
CA LEU A 59 -6.87 -8.90 8.19
C LEU A 59 -5.80 -9.76 8.86
N SER A 60 -4.70 -9.97 8.16
CA SER A 60 -3.52 -10.53 8.78
C SER A 60 -2.90 -9.58 9.79
N PRO A 61 -2.31 -10.10 10.89
CA PRO A 61 -1.53 -9.27 11.81
C PRO A 61 -0.38 -8.56 11.08
N PRO A 62 -0.07 -7.30 11.43
CA PRO A 62 1.07 -6.60 10.86
C PRO A 62 2.36 -7.38 11.17
N GLN A 63 3.18 -7.59 10.15
CA GLN A 63 4.48 -8.28 10.25
C GLN A 63 5.52 -7.36 10.93
N SER A 64 5.26 -6.96 12.18
CA SER A 64 6.10 -6.07 12.99
C SER A 64 7.17 -6.82 13.79
N SER A 65 7.27 -8.15 13.64
CA SER A 65 8.12 -8.98 14.50
C SER A 65 9.49 -9.27 13.88
N GLY A 66 10.40 -8.31 14.04
CA GLY A 66 11.80 -8.66 14.32
C GLY A 66 11.95 -8.87 15.83
N LEU A 67 12.25 -10.10 16.25
CA LEU A 67 12.56 -10.56 17.62
C LEU A 67 11.39 -10.99 18.54
N SER A 68 11.04 -12.29 18.47
CA SER A 68 10.93 -13.26 19.60
C SER A 68 9.73 -14.23 19.44
N PRO A 69 9.95 -15.55 19.35
CA PRO A 69 8.87 -16.54 19.44
C PRO A 69 8.56 -16.79 20.91
N GLY A 70 7.52 -16.19 21.48
CA GLY A 70 7.28 -16.45 22.90
C GLY A 70 6.16 -15.76 23.67
N ARG A 71 5.12 -15.23 23.04
CA ARG A 71 3.89 -14.82 23.77
C ARG A 71 2.63 -15.17 22.99
N GLN A 72 2.21 -16.43 23.09
CA GLN A 72 0.80 -16.80 22.94
C GLN A 72 0.07 -16.36 24.22
N GLY A 73 -0.41 -15.13 24.24
CA GLY A 73 -1.34 -14.63 25.24
C GLY A 73 -2.29 -13.70 24.51
N GLU A 74 -3.56 -14.09 24.43
CA GLU A 74 -4.69 -13.35 23.83
C GLU A 74 -4.30 -12.57 22.57
N GLY A 75 -4.31 -13.27 21.42
CA GLY A 75 -3.86 -12.72 20.14
C GLY A 75 -4.44 -11.33 19.88
N PRO A 76 -3.66 -10.39 19.29
CA PRO A 76 -4.17 -9.07 18.96
C PRO A 76 -5.47 -9.27 18.19
N LEU A 77 -6.55 -8.59 18.62
CA LEU A 77 -7.80 -8.53 17.86
C LEU A 77 -7.39 -8.29 16.40
N SER A 78 -7.64 -9.28 15.53
CA SER A 78 -7.26 -9.18 14.12
C SER A 78 -7.86 -7.87 13.62
N ASP A 79 -6.99 -6.95 13.16
CA ASP A 79 -7.45 -5.70 12.61
C ASP A 79 -8.44 -6.00 11.49
N THR A 80 -9.49 -5.20 11.39
CA THR A 80 -10.52 -5.40 10.38
C THR A 80 -10.58 -4.24 9.43
N CYS A 81 -10.93 -4.49 8.17
CA CYS A 81 -11.34 -3.44 7.24
C CYS A 81 -12.71 -3.75 6.64
N SER A 82 -13.39 -2.73 6.13
CA SER A 82 -14.65 -2.95 5.43
C SER A 82 -14.41 -3.67 4.10
N ARG A 83 -15.37 -4.48 3.65
CA ARG A 83 -15.32 -5.08 2.30
C ARG A 83 -15.15 -4.03 1.19
N LYS A 84 -15.69 -2.82 1.40
CA LYS A 84 -15.48 -1.68 0.50
C LYS A 84 -14.01 -1.23 0.46
N THR A 85 -13.35 -1.14 1.62
CA THR A 85 -11.92 -0.84 1.71
C THR A 85 -11.10 -1.93 1.05
N LEU A 86 -11.39 -3.20 1.33
CA LEU A 86 -10.72 -4.34 0.72
C LEU A 86 -10.83 -4.32 -0.81
N PHE A 87 -12.01 -4.03 -1.35
CA PHE A 87 -12.19 -3.85 -2.79
C PHE A 87 -11.31 -2.72 -3.34
N TYR A 88 -11.21 -1.58 -2.64
CA TYR A 88 -10.35 -0.48 -3.07
C TYR A 88 -8.88 -0.90 -3.12
N LEU A 89 -8.37 -1.62 -2.11
CA LEU A 89 -7.00 -2.13 -2.10
C LEU A 89 -6.74 -3.06 -3.31
N ILE A 90 -7.62 -4.03 -3.54
CA ILE A 90 -7.50 -4.99 -4.64
C ILE A 90 -7.60 -4.30 -6.02
N ALA A 91 -8.53 -3.35 -6.16
CA ALA A 91 -8.70 -2.61 -7.40
C ALA A 91 -7.51 -1.69 -7.69
N THR A 92 -6.89 -1.10 -6.66
CA THR A 92 -5.65 -0.32 -6.80
C THR A 92 -4.49 -1.20 -7.26
N LEU A 93 -4.29 -2.38 -6.65
CA LEU A 93 -3.27 -3.33 -7.10
C LEU A 93 -3.46 -3.74 -8.57
N ASN A 94 -4.70 -4.06 -8.94
CA ASN A 94 -5.03 -4.40 -10.33
C ASN A 94 -4.71 -3.27 -11.31
N GLU A 95 -5.01 -2.00 -10.98
CA GLU A 95 -4.66 -0.90 -11.88
C GLU A 95 -3.15 -0.61 -11.92
N ALA A 96 -2.44 -0.77 -10.81
CA ALA A 96 -1.00 -0.53 -10.75
C ALA A 96 -0.20 -1.55 -11.59
N PHE A 97 -0.62 -2.81 -11.60
CA PHE A 97 0.17 -3.92 -12.17
C PHE A 97 -0.41 -4.54 -13.44
N ARG A 98 -1.46 -3.96 -14.02
CA ARG A 98 -1.98 -4.41 -15.31
C ARG A 98 -1.01 -4.10 -16.46
N PRO A 99 -0.91 -4.98 -17.47
CA PRO A 99 -1.61 -6.26 -17.62
C PRO A 99 -0.89 -7.47 -16.99
N ASP A 100 0.23 -7.25 -16.30
CA ASP A 100 1.16 -8.31 -15.90
C ASP A 100 0.63 -9.17 -14.74
N TYR A 101 -0.19 -8.60 -13.86
CA TYR A 101 -0.74 -9.29 -12.69
C TYR A 101 -2.25 -9.07 -12.53
N ASP A 102 -2.93 -10.10 -12.00
CA ASP A 102 -4.35 -10.08 -11.63
C ASP A 102 -4.51 -10.42 -10.14
N PHE A 103 -5.03 -9.48 -9.37
CA PHE A 103 -5.27 -9.60 -7.93
C PHE A 103 -6.74 -9.84 -7.60
N SER A 104 -7.60 -10.11 -8.58
CA SER A 104 -9.06 -10.24 -8.38
C SER A 104 -9.45 -11.34 -7.37
N ALA A 105 -8.58 -12.33 -7.15
CA ALA A 105 -8.77 -13.41 -6.19
C ALA A 105 -8.20 -13.13 -4.78
N ALA A 106 -7.48 -12.03 -4.59
CA ALA A 106 -6.81 -11.71 -3.34
C ALA A 106 -7.80 -11.63 -2.16
N LYS A 107 -7.37 -12.11 -1.00
CA LYS A 107 -8.19 -12.26 0.21
C LYS A 107 -7.73 -11.32 1.32
N SER A 108 -8.62 -11.05 2.27
CA SER A 108 -8.37 -10.12 3.38
C SER A 108 -7.13 -10.47 4.20
N HIS A 109 -6.82 -11.76 4.38
CA HIS A 109 -5.65 -12.23 5.10
C HIS A 109 -4.32 -12.04 4.34
N GLU A 110 -4.34 -11.62 3.08
CA GLU A 110 -3.13 -11.17 2.39
C GLU A 110 -2.82 -9.70 2.69
N PHE A 111 -3.74 -8.99 3.33
CA PHE A 111 -3.55 -7.59 3.74
C PHE A 111 -3.36 -7.48 5.24
N SER A 112 -2.66 -6.45 5.68
CA SER A 112 -2.55 -6.05 7.08
C SER A 112 -2.72 -4.54 7.22
N ARG A 113 -3.27 -4.10 8.35
CA ARG A 113 -3.33 -2.68 8.71
C ARG A 113 -2.08 -2.32 9.49
N GLU A 114 -1.41 -1.25 9.09
CA GLU A 114 -0.16 -0.85 9.71
C GLU A 114 -0.43 -0.10 11.03
N PRO A 115 0.31 -0.40 12.11
CA PRO A 115 -0.03 0.06 13.44
C PRO A 115 0.28 1.55 13.67
N SER A 116 1.19 2.14 12.87
CA SER A 116 1.49 3.58 12.95
C SER A 116 2.19 4.09 11.70
N LEU A 117 1.92 5.35 11.35
CA LEU A 117 2.63 6.07 10.29
C LEU A 117 4.15 6.09 10.52
N ASN A 118 4.60 6.35 11.76
CA ASN A 118 6.02 6.40 12.08
C ASN A 118 6.72 5.05 11.83
N TRP A 119 6.05 3.93 12.09
CA TRP A 119 6.57 2.60 11.78
C TRP A 119 6.80 2.43 10.28
N VAL A 120 5.79 2.76 9.47
CA VAL A 120 5.84 2.68 8.00
C VAL A 120 6.94 3.56 7.43
N ILE A 121 7.02 4.82 7.89
CA ILE A 121 8.08 5.76 7.48
C ILE A 121 9.47 5.16 7.76
N ASN A 122 9.69 4.61 8.95
CA ASN A 122 10.97 4.02 9.31
C ASN A 122 11.29 2.78 8.46
N ALA A 123 10.32 1.89 8.25
CA ALA A 123 10.50 0.68 7.43
C ALA A 123 10.83 1.01 5.96
N VAL A 124 10.11 1.97 5.38
CA VAL A 124 10.35 2.46 4.01
C VAL A 124 11.71 3.16 3.93
N ASN A 125 12.05 4.03 4.89
CA ASN A 125 13.35 4.71 4.94
C ASN A 125 14.51 3.72 5.01
N CYS A 126 14.42 2.68 5.86
CA CYS A 126 15.46 1.65 5.96
C CYS A 126 15.63 0.89 4.64
N SER A 127 14.52 0.49 4.02
CA SER A 127 14.54 -0.25 2.75
C SER A 127 15.12 0.58 1.60
N LEU A 128 14.65 1.83 1.46
CA LEU A 128 15.12 2.73 0.40
C LEU A 128 16.55 3.19 0.63
N PHE A 129 16.97 3.43 1.87
CA PHE A 129 18.38 3.74 2.15
C PHE A 129 19.30 2.56 1.78
N SER A 130 18.86 1.33 1.97
CA SER A 130 19.63 0.14 1.55
C SER A 130 19.75 0.03 0.03
N ALA A 131 18.71 0.43 -0.71
CA ALA A 131 18.67 0.36 -2.17
C ALA A 131 19.37 1.57 -2.83
N VAL A 132 18.91 2.79 -2.52
CA VAL A 132 19.29 4.07 -3.13
C VAL A 132 20.55 4.68 -2.49
N ARG A 133 20.98 4.16 -1.32
CA ARG A 133 22.21 4.58 -0.61
C ARG A 133 22.22 6.08 -0.30
N GLU A 134 23.30 6.78 -0.65
CA GLU A 134 23.52 8.17 -0.24
C GLU A 134 22.55 9.14 -0.89
N ASP A 135 22.09 8.83 -2.11
CA ASP A 135 21.12 9.65 -2.85
C ASP A 135 19.76 9.73 -2.13
N PHE A 136 19.45 8.72 -1.30
CA PHE A 136 18.25 8.74 -0.48
C PHE A 136 18.21 9.90 0.51
N LYS A 137 19.36 10.44 0.94
CA LYS A 137 19.38 11.57 1.86
C LYS A 137 18.71 12.80 1.26
N ALA A 138 18.90 13.03 -0.04
CA ALA A 138 18.27 14.13 -0.77
C ALA A 138 16.83 13.79 -1.18
N LEU A 139 16.56 12.53 -1.56
CA LEU A 139 15.23 12.09 -1.99
C LEU A 139 14.22 12.01 -0.85
N LYS A 140 14.65 11.61 0.35
CA LYS A 140 13.78 11.37 1.51
C LYS A 140 12.82 12.53 1.83
N PRO A 141 13.26 13.79 2.01
CA PRO A 141 12.33 14.89 2.27
C PRO A 141 11.35 15.09 1.10
N LEU A 142 11.84 15.06 -0.13
CA LEU A 142 10.99 15.21 -1.33
C LEU A 142 9.89 14.15 -1.39
N LEU A 143 10.23 12.90 -1.08
CA LEU A 143 9.28 11.79 -1.04
C LEU A 143 8.19 12.04 -0.01
N TRP A 144 8.56 12.28 1.25
CA TRP A 144 7.56 12.38 2.31
C TRP A 144 6.73 13.66 2.23
N ASP A 145 7.32 14.78 1.81
CA ASP A 145 6.60 16.04 1.60
C ASP A 145 5.56 15.90 0.47
N ALA A 146 5.94 15.28 -0.67
CA ALA A 146 5.01 15.07 -1.79
C ALA A 146 3.87 14.12 -1.43
N VAL A 147 4.13 13.10 -0.62
CA VAL A 147 3.07 12.18 -0.17
C VAL A 147 2.13 12.87 0.80
N ASP A 148 2.66 13.63 1.77
CA ASP A 148 1.82 14.33 2.73
C ASP A 148 0.95 15.41 2.05
N GLU A 149 1.48 16.11 1.05
CA GLU A 149 0.71 17.07 0.25
C GLU A 149 -0.43 16.41 -0.54
N GLU A 150 -0.20 15.22 -1.10
CA GLU A 150 -1.19 14.53 -1.94
C GLU A 150 -2.32 13.88 -1.13
N ILE A 151 -2.02 13.27 0.04
CA ILE A 151 -2.99 12.44 0.77
C ILE A 151 -3.18 12.80 2.25
N CYS A 152 -2.43 13.75 2.80
CA CYS A 152 -2.41 14.07 4.24
C CYS A 152 -2.19 12.81 5.11
N LEU A 153 -0.93 12.46 5.34
CA LEU A 153 -0.55 11.19 5.98
C LEU A 153 -1.14 11.01 7.38
N ALA A 154 -1.35 12.12 8.11
CA ALA A 154 -1.92 12.11 9.45
C ALA A 154 -3.40 11.67 9.49
N GLU A 155 -4.12 11.79 8.37
CA GLU A 155 -5.55 11.43 8.25
C GLU A 155 -5.77 10.09 7.55
N CYS A 156 -4.69 9.35 7.23
CA CYS A 156 -4.74 8.13 6.46
C CYS A 156 -4.85 6.86 7.32
N ASP A 157 -5.65 5.90 6.83
CA ASP A 157 -5.49 4.49 7.20
C ASP A 157 -4.45 3.85 6.28
N ILE A 158 -3.45 3.19 6.87
CA ILE A 158 -2.32 2.61 6.13
C ILE A 158 -2.45 1.09 6.10
N TYR A 159 -2.31 0.52 4.90
CA TYR A 159 -2.40 -0.92 4.67
C TYR A 159 -1.18 -1.41 3.92
N ARG A 160 -0.87 -2.70 4.12
CA ARG A 160 0.16 -3.44 3.42
C ARG A 160 -0.44 -4.69 2.79
N TYR A 161 -0.05 -4.95 1.54
CA TYR A 161 -0.18 -6.25 0.87
C TYR A 161 1.18 -6.96 0.96
#